data_AF-I4EKV8-F1
#
_entry.id   AF-I4EKV8-F1
#
_cell.length_a   1.000
_cell.length_b   1.000
_cell.length_c   1.000
_cell.angle_alpha   90.00
_cell.angle_beta   90.00
_cell.angle_gamma   90.00
#
_symmetry.space_group_name_H-M   'P 1'
#
loop_
_entity.id
_entity.type
_entity.pdbx_description
1 polymer ?
#
loop_
_entity_poly.entity_id
_entity_poly.type
_entity_poly.pdbx_seq_one_letter_code
_entity_poly.pdbx_strand_id
1 'polypeptide(L)'
;MVKISDGVAYINHDLDDALRARMVTPDEIPPLALELLGRRHAGRINTLVCDIIEASAPFLDGANPGAQVIVLSEPVRQAADALRDFLFERVYEPLNQDESTRKAQRVVGWLYEHYASHPEQVPGEFARALAADGVERVAVDYVASMTDRYALARFEELYVPQFWSG
;
A
#
# COMPACT_ATOMS: atom_id res chain seq x y z
N MET A 1 1.98 -12.26 -12.01
CA MET A 1 1.32 -12.95 -10.88
C MET A 1 1.24 -12.04 -9.65
N VAL A 2 2.36 -11.51 -9.15
CA VAL A 2 2.43 -10.68 -7.91
C VAL A 2 1.40 -9.54 -7.86
N LYS A 3 1.35 -8.66 -8.88
CA LYS A 3 0.45 -7.48 -8.87
C LYS A 3 -1.05 -7.78 -8.69
N ILE A 4 -1.56 -8.85 -9.32
CA ILE A 4 -2.98 -9.20 -9.24
C ILE A 4 -3.27 -9.95 -7.94
N SER A 5 -2.35 -10.81 -7.51
CA SER A 5 -2.45 -11.52 -6.23
C SER A 5 -2.45 -10.56 -5.05
N ASP A 6 -1.57 -9.56 -5.06
CA ASP A 6 -1.49 -8.53 -4.02
C ASP A 6 -2.77 -7.68 -4.01
N GLY A 7 -3.26 -7.32 -5.20
CA GLY A 7 -4.54 -6.62 -5.36
C GLY A 7 -5.69 -7.36 -4.69
N VAL A 8 -5.85 -8.66 -4.97
CA VAL A 8 -6.91 -9.53 -4.41
C VAL A 8 -6.77 -9.71 -2.90
N ALA A 9 -5.55 -9.86 -2.38
CA ALA A 9 -5.32 -10.00 -0.95
C ALA A 9 -5.69 -8.72 -0.18
N TYR A 10 -5.24 -7.57 -0.70
CA TYR A 10 -5.43 -6.25 -0.11
C TYR A 10 -6.92 -5.89 0.03
N ILE A 11 -7.64 -5.80 -1.10
CA ILE A 11 -9.09 -5.48 -1.15
C ILE A 11 -9.94 -6.34 -0.19
N ASN A 12 -9.60 -7.61 -0.02
CA ASN A 12 -10.37 -8.51 0.85
C ASN A 12 -10.05 -8.33 2.34
N HIS A 13 -8.78 -8.14 2.69
CA HIS A 13 -8.37 -7.89 4.06
C HIS A 13 -8.87 -6.52 4.54
N ASP A 14 -8.71 -5.50 3.71
CA ASP A 14 -9.04 -4.12 4.09
C ASP A 14 -10.53 -3.90 4.25
N LEU A 15 -11.37 -4.53 3.42
CA LEU A 15 -12.81 -4.48 3.63
C LEU A 15 -13.20 -5.09 4.97
N ASP A 16 -12.61 -6.23 5.34
CA ASP A 16 -12.88 -6.87 6.62
C ASP A 16 -12.39 -6.03 7.80
N ASP A 17 -11.22 -5.40 7.68
CA ASP A 17 -10.69 -4.50 8.71
C ASP A 17 -11.52 -3.23 8.84
N ALA A 18 -11.93 -2.63 7.73
CA ALA A 18 -12.81 -1.46 7.73
C ALA A 18 -14.17 -1.76 8.37
N LEU A 19 -14.74 -2.94 8.12
CA LEU A 19 -15.96 -3.42 8.78
C LEU A 19 -15.74 -3.65 10.29
N ARG A 20 -14.62 -4.28 10.68
CA ARG A 20 -14.28 -4.51 12.10
C ARG A 20 -14.05 -3.20 12.86
N ALA A 21 -13.38 -2.24 12.23
CA ALA A 21 -13.15 -0.89 12.73
C ALA A 21 -14.41 -0.01 12.69
N ARG A 22 -15.52 -0.50 12.11
CA ARG A 22 -16.78 0.22 11.92
C ARG A 22 -16.64 1.51 11.11
N MET A 23 -15.66 1.55 10.20
CA MET A 23 -15.47 2.66 9.27
C MET A 23 -16.51 2.64 8.14
N VAL A 24 -16.98 1.44 7.80
CA VAL A 24 -18.06 1.18 6.85
C VAL A 24 -18.97 0.09 7.40
N THR A 25 -20.17 0.00 6.86
CA THR A 25 -21.16 -1.04 7.16
C THR A 25 -21.41 -1.93 5.94
N PRO A 26 -21.91 -3.17 6.12
CA PRO A 26 -22.18 -4.07 5.00
C PRO A 26 -23.14 -3.50 3.94
N ASP A 27 -24.06 -2.64 4.35
CA ASP A 27 -25.08 -2.03 3.47
C ASP A 27 -24.52 -0.89 2.60
N GLU A 28 -23.34 -0.37 2.95
CA GLU A 28 -22.65 0.65 2.15
C GLU A 28 -21.80 0.06 1.03
N ILE A 29 -21.51 -1.25 1.09
CA ILE A 29 -20.66 -1.93 0.11
C ILE A 29 -21.38 -1.93 -1.26
N PRO A 30 -20.68 -1.60 -2.36
CA PRO A 30 -21.28 -1.61 -3.69
C PRO A 30 -22.01 -2.93 -4.00
N PRO A 31 -23.29 -2.90 -4.37
CA PRO A 31 -24.06 -4.12 -4.67
C PRO A 31 -23.38 -4.99 -5.72
N LEU A 32 -22.78 -4.39 -6.74
CA LEU A 32 -22.02 -5.09 -7.78
C LEU A 32 -20.90 -5.97 -7.20
N ALA A 33 -20.18 -5.47 -6.20
CA ALA A 33 -19.12 -6.22 -5.53
C ALA A 33 -19.69 -7.38 -4.70
N LEU A 34 -20.81 -7.16 -3.99
CA LEU A 34 -21.46 -8.20 -3.19
C LEU A 34 -22.09 -9.31 -4.05
N GLU A 35 -22.64 -8.96 -5.21
CA GLU A 35 -23.29 -9.87 -6.15
C GLU A 35 -22.26 -10.72 -6.91
N LEU A 36 -21.21 -10.08 -7.45
CA LEU A 36 -20.23 -10.79 -8.26
C LEU A 36 -19.12 -11.43 -7.43
N LEU A 37 -18.54 -10.71 -6.47
CA LEU A 37 -17.43 -11.26 -5.67
C LEU A 37 -17.94 -12.12 -4.52
N GLY A 38 -19.00 -11.66 -3.84
CA GLY A 38 -19.64 -12.37 -2.74
C GLY A 38 -19.64 -11.59 -1.42
N ARG A 39 -20.51 -12.02 -0.51
CA ARG A 39 -20.76 -11.32 0.77
C ARG A 39 -19.75 -11.65 1.88
N ARG A 40 -19.13 -12.83 1.82
CA ARG A 40 -18.19 -13.29 2.85
C ARG A 40 -16.76 -13.25 2.31
N HIS A 41 -15.81 -12.95 3.19
CA HIS A 41 -14.37 -12.92 2.89
C HIS A 41 -13.90 -14.12 2.05
N ALA A 42 -14.14 -15.33 2.55
CA ALA A 42 -13.77 -16.56 1.85
C ALA A 42 -14.46 -16.72 0.48
N GLY A 43 -15.69 -16.21 0.35
CA GLY A 43 -16.42 -16.24 -0.92
C GLY A 43 -15.80 -15.32 -1.96
N ARG A 44 -15.44 -14.09 -1.58
CA ARG A 44 -14.77 -13.13 -2.46
C ARG A 44 -13.42 -13.63 -2.96
N ILE A 45 -12.60 -14.18 -2.06
CA ILE A 45 -11.32 -14.79 -2.43
C ILE A 45 -11.55 -15.93 -3.43
N ASN A 46 -12.48 -16.83 -3.14
CA ASN A 46 -12.78 -17.95 -4.03
C ASN A 46 -13.19 -17.46 -5.43
N THR A 47 -14.11 -16.50 -5.53
CA THR A 47 -14.54 -15.95 -6.81
C THR A 47 -13.36 -15.36 -7.58
N LEU A 48 -12.56 -14.48 -6.95
CA LEU A 48 -11.43 -13.83 -7.61
C LEU A 48 -10.40 -14.85 -8.09
N VAL A 49 -10.07 -15.86 -7.26
CA VAL A 49 -9.11 -16.91 -7.64
C VAL A 49 -9.64 -17.77 -8.78
N CYS A 50 -10.88 -18.24 -8.69
CA CYS A 50 -11.50 -19.04 -9.76
C CYS A 50 -11.57 -18.26 -11.07
N ASP A 51 -12.01 -17.00 -11.02
CA ASP A 51 -12.09 -16.13 -12.20
C ASP A 51 -10.71 -15.91 -12.83
N ILE A 52 -9.68 -15.65 -12.02
CA ILE A 52 -8.30 -15.51 -12.52
C ILE A 52 -7.88 -16.77 -13.27
N ILE A 53 -8.11 -17.96 -12.70
CA ILE A 53 -7.72 -19.23 -13.32
C ILE A 53 -8.44 -19.40 -14.66
N GLU A 54 -9.76 -19.22 -14.67
CA GLU A 54 -10.59 -19.43 -15.86
C GLU A 54 -10.31 -18.40 -16.95
N ALA A 55 -10.23 -17.11 -16.60
CA ALA A 55 -9.99 -16.04 -17.53
C ALA A 55 -8.55 -16.05 -18.09
N SER A 56 -7.59 -16.54 -17.31
CA SER A 56 -6.18 -16.62 -17.74
C SER A 56 -5.88 -17.86 -18.57
N ALA A 57 -6.64 -18.96 -18.40
CA ALA A 57 -6.35 -20.25 -19.05
C ALA A 57 -6.11 -20.17 -20.57
N PRO A 58 -6.90 -19.41 -21.37
CA PRO A 58 -6.68 -19.30 -22.82
C PRO A 58 -5.36 -18.64 -23.22
N PHE A 59 -4.74 -17.89 -22.31
CA PHE A 59 -3.51 -17.14 -22.57
C PHE A 59 -2.24 -17.87 -22.10
N LEU A 60 -2.39 -18.99 -21.40
CA LEU A 60 -1.25 -19.76 -20.87
C LEU A 60 -0.52 -20.55 -21.96
N ASP A 61 -1.27 -21.08 -22.93
CA ASP A 61 -0.69 -21.86 -24.02
C ASP A 61 0.03 -20.94 -25.02
N GLY A 62 1.36 -21.07 -25.09
CA GLY A 62 2.20 -20.29 -26.02
C GLY A 62 2.59 -18.90 -25.52
N ALA A 63 2.39 -18.61 -24.22
CA ALA A 63 2.83 -17.35 -23.61
C ALA A 63 4.37 -17.18 -23.71
N ASN A 64 4.81 -16.03 -24.23
CA ASN A 64 6.22 -15.66 -24.18
C ASN A 64 6.64 -15.33 -22.73
N PRO A 65 7.89 -15.62 -22.33
CA PRO A 65 8.42 -15.14 -21.05
C PRO A 65 8.24 -13.63 -20.90
N GLY A 66 7.57 -13.21 -19.81
CA GLY A 66 7.27 -11.80 -19.54
C GLY A 66 5.90 -11.31 -20.04
N ALA A 67 5.14 -12.11 -20.78
CA ALA A 67 3.78 -11.76 -21.18
C ALA A 67 2.84 -11.71 -19.95
N GLN A 68 2.02 -10.65 -19.88
CA GLN A 68 1.00 -10.52 -18.84
C GLN A 68 -0.25 -11.33 -19.24
N VAL A 69 -0.25 -12.60 -18.86
CA VAL A 69 -1.32 -13.56 -19.18
C VAL A 69 -2.29 -13.81 -18.03
N ILE A 70 -1.99 -13.25 -16.86
CA ILE A 70 -2.88 -13.31 -15.70
C ILE A 70 -3.86 -12.15 -15.79
N VAL A 71 -5.14 -12.47 -15.88
CA VAL A 71 -6.23 -11.50 -16.08
C VAL A 71 -7.45 -11.88 -15.23
N LEU A 72 -8.28 -10.88 -14.95
CA LEU A 72 -9.64 -11.05 -14.48
C LEU A 72 -10.59 -10.92 -15.68
N SER A 73 -11.72 -11.63 -15.65
CA SER A 73 -12.80 -11.38 -16.58
C SER A 73 -13.32 -9.94 -16.43
N GLU A 74 -13.91 -9.41 -17.50
CA GLU A 74 -14.45 -8.04 -17.48
C GLU A 74 -15.41 -7.78 -16.31
N PRO A 75 -16.42 -8.65 -16.03
CA PRO A 75 -17.37 -8.39 -14.95
C PRO A 75 -16.72 -8.44 -13.57
N VAL A 76 -15.83 -9.41 -13.32
CA VAL A 76 -15.16 -9.55 -12.02
C VAL A 76 -14.16 -8.41 -11.79
N ARG A 77 -13.47 -7.96 -12.85
CA ARG A 77 -12.59 -6.79 -12.77
C ARG A 77 -13.39 -5.53 -12.40
N GLN A 78 -14.53 -5.29 -13.04
CA GLN A 78 -15.40 -4.15 -12.71
C GLN A 78 -15.89 -4.20 -11.26
N ALA A 79 -16.25 -5.38 -10.75
CA ALA A 79 -16.65 -5.56 -9.37
C ALA A 79 -15.50 -5.30 -8.38
N ALA A 80 -14.29 -5.77 -8.71
CA ALA A 80 -13.09 -5.54 -7.92
C ALA A 80 -12.68 -4.06 -7.91
N ASP A 81 -12.73 -3.39 -9.07
CA ASP A 81 -12.47 -1.96 -9.19
C ASP A 81 -13.50 -1.15 -8.39
N ALA A 82 -14.79 -1.47 -8.49
CA ALA A 82 -15.84 -0.79 -7.71
C ALA A 82 -15.63 -0.93 -6.19
N LEU A 83 -15.20 -2.11 -5.72
CA LEU A 83 -14.90 -2.30 -4.30
C LEU A 83 -13.61 -1.56 -3.88
N ARG A 84 -12.58 -1.53 -4.73
CA ARG A 84 -11.37 -0.75 -4.48
C ARG A 84 -11.68 0.73 -4.37
N ASP A 85 -12.45 1.26 -5.31
CA ASP A 85 -12.79 2.69 -5.36
C ASP A 85 -13.63 3.07 -4.13
N PHE A 86 -14.57 2.21 -3.72
CA PHE A 86 -15.31 2.35 -2.46
C PHE A 86 -14.39 2.40 -1.23
N LEU A 87 -13.42 1.47 -1.11
CA LEU A 87 -12.47 1.49 0.01
C LEU A 87 -11.60 2.75 -0.03
N PHE A 88 -11.23 3.22 -1.21
CA PHE A 88 -10.49 4.47 -1.36
C PHE A 88 -11.24 5.67 -0.83
N GLU A 89 -12.48 5.87 -1.28
CA GLU A 89 -13.31 6.99 -0.87
C GLU A 89 -13.74 6.91 0.60
N ARG A 90 -14.12 5.71 1.08
CA ARG A 90 -14.78 5.56 2.39
C ARG A 90 -13.83 5.23 3.53
N VAL A 91 -12.64 4.72 3.22
CA VAL A 91 -11.65 4.28 4.22
C VAL A 91 -10.35 5.06 4.08
N TYR A 92 -9.69 5.00 2.92
CA TYR A 92 -8.35 5.58 2.76
C TYR A 92 -8.35 7.11 2.77
N GLU A 93 -9.25 7.76 2.05
CA GLU A 93 -9.29 9.22 1.97
C GLU A 93 -9.56 9.88 3.34
N PRO A 94 -10.54 9.44 4.15
CA PRO A 94 -10.71 9.93 5.52
C PRO A 94 -9.49 9.71 6.41
N LEU A 95 -8.87 8.52 6.36
CA LEU A 95 -7.65 8.24 7.14
C LEU A 95 -6.48 9.13 6.72
N ASN A 96 -6.34 9.43 5.43
CA ASN A 96 -5.32 10.32 4.91
C ASN A 96 -5.54 11.78 5.33
N GLN A 97 -6.79 12.16 5.61
CA GLN A 97 -7.14 13.49 6.13
C GLN A 97 -6.94 13.60 7.66
N ASP A 98 -6.82 12.46 8.36
CA ASP A 98 -6.57 12.44 9.81
C ASP A 98 -5.30 13.20 10.17
N GLU A 99 -5.37 13.99 11.24
CA GLU A 99 -4.26 14.85 11.65
C GLU A 99 -3.00 14.04 12.02
N SER A 100 -3.17 12.85 12.60
CA SER A 100 -2.06 11.95 12.93
C SER A 100 -1.36 11.42 11.68
N THR A 101 -2.13 11.01 10.67
CA THR A 101 -1.59 10.60 9.36
C THR A 101 -0.84 11.74 8.69
N ARG A 102 -1.43 12.95 8.68
CA ARG A 102 -0.77 14.15 8.13
C ARG A 102 0.47 14.56 8.90
N LYS A 103 0.53 14.32 10.22
CA LYS A 103 1.74 14.52 11.03
C LYS A 103 2.81 13.50 10.64
N ALA A 104 2.46 12.22 10.53
CA ALA A 104 3.39 11.17 10.12
C ALA A 104 3.96 11.43 8.71
N GLN A 105 3.13 11.81 7.74
CA GLN A 105 3.57 12.19 6.40
C GLN A 105 4.57 13.35 6.41
N ARG A 106 4.33 14.37 7.26
CA ARG A 106 5.28 15.49 7.42
C ARG A 106 6.60 15.06 8.03
N VAL A 107 6.57 14.20 9.06
CA VAL A 107 7.79 13.64 9.67
C VAL A 107 8.62 12.90 8.62
N VAL A 108 8.00 12.02 7.83
CA VAL A 108 8.67 11.31 6.74
C VAL A 108 9.25 12.27 5.71
N GLY A 109 8.48 13.31 5.33
CA GLY A 109 8.94 14.35 4.39
C GLY A 109 10.17 15.10 4.90
N TRP A 110 10.17 15.52 6.16
CA TRP A 110 11.32 16.20 6.77
C TRP A 110 12.56 15.30 6.86
N LEU A 111 12.39 14.04 7.23
CA LEU A 111 13.50 13.08 7.26
C LEU A 111 14.09 12.87 5.85
N TYR A 112 13.24 12.73 4.84
CA TYR A 112 13.68 12.64 3.45
C TYR A 112 14.48 13.88 3.03
N GLU A 113 13.93 15.08 3.24
CA GLU A 113 14.60 16.34 2.92
C GLU A 113 15.96 16.47 3.64
N HIS A 114 16.02 16.05 4.91
CA HIS A 114 17.24 16.05 5.70
C HIS A 114 18.33 15.19 5.06
N TYR A 115 18.03 13.90 4.80
CA TYR A 115 19.02 12.95 4.29
C TYR A 115 19.35 13.16 2.82
N ALA A 116 18.43 13.74 2.05
CA ALA A 116 18.71 14.20 0.69
C ALA A 116 19.69 15.40 0.69
N SER A 117 19.61 16.26 1.70
CA SER A 117 20.52 17.42 1.85
C SER A 117 21.83 17.06 2.55
N HIS A 118 21.86 15.98 3.34
CA HIS A 118 22.99 15.51 4.14
C HIS A 118 23.27 14.01 3.90
N PRO A 119 23.63 13.61 2.67
CA PRO A 119 23.83 12.21 2.31
C PRO A 119 24.94 11.53 3.15
N GLU A 120 25.88 12.29 3.70
CA GLU A 120 26.93 11.79 4.59
C GLU A 120 26.40 11.28 5.94
N GLN A 121 25.19 11.65 6.32
CA GLN A 121 24.53 11.20 7.55
C GLN A 121 23.71 9.92 7.35
N VAL A 122 23.57 9.45 6.10
CA VAL A 122 22.94 8.16 5.80
C VAL A 122 23.89 7.03 6.20
N PRO A 123 23.42 5.98 6.89
CA PRO A 123 24.25 4.84 7.28
C PRO A 123 25.01 4.22 6.09
N GLY A 124 26.25 3.81 6.36
CA GLY A 124 27.17 3.31 5.33
C GLY A 124 26.67 2.12 4.51
N GLU A 125 25.71 1.36 5.02
CA GLU A 125 25.07 0.25 4.30
C GLU A 125 24.20 0.72 3.12
N PHE A 126 23.53 1.86 3.25
CA PHE A 126 22.80 2.53 2.16
C PHE A 126 23.71 3.44 1.34
N ALA A 127 24.72 4.05 1.97
CA ALA A 127 25.65 4.96 1.31
C ALA A 127 26.46 4.29 0.16
N ARG A 128 26.65 2.97 0.20
CA ARG A 128 27.30 2.21 -0.90
C ARG A 128 26.54 2.32 -2.22
N ALA A 129 25.23 2.56 -2.17
CA ALA A 129 24.39 2.78 -3.34
C ALA A 129 24.44 4.22 -3.88
N LEU A 130 25.02 5.19 -3.14
CA LEU A 130 25.05 6.61 -3.55
C LEU A 130 25.67 6.82 -4.94
N ALA A 131 26.75 6.08 -5.25
CA ALA A 131 27.44 6.19 -6.53
C ALA A 131 26.65 5.62 -7.71
N ALA A 132 25.73 4.69 -7.46
CA ALA A 132 24.94 4.01 -8.49
C ALA A 132 23.53 4.63 -8.65
N ASP A 133 22.88 4.94 -7.53
CA ASP A 133 21.46 5.25 -7.46
C ASP A 133 21.15 6.73 -7.19
N GLY A 134 22.17 7.50 -6.77
CA GLY A 134 22.04 8.91 -6.46
C GLY A 134 21.47 9.21 -5.07
N VAL A 135 21.61 10.47 -4.65
CA VAL A 135 21.27 10.93 -3.29
C VAL A 135 19.79 10.77 -2.96
N GLU A 136 18.91 11.12 -3.91
CA GLU A 136 17.46 11.04 -3.68
C GLU A 136 16.99 9.59 -3.45
N ARG A 137 17.48 8.62 -4.23
CA ARG A 137 17.10 7.22 -4.07
C ARG A 137 17.59 6.68 -2.73
N VAL A 138 18.83 6.98 -2.36
CA VAL A 138 19.41 6.56 -1.10
C VAL A 138 18.66 7.14 0.10
N ALA A 139 18.25 8.42 0.03
CA ALA A 139 17.43 9.04 1.06
C ALA A 139 16.05 8.36 1.16
N VAL A 140 15.39 8.06 0.03
CA VAL A 140 14.12 7.31 0.01
C VAL A 140 14.28 5.94 0.64
N ASP A 141 15.29 5.17 0.23
CA ASP A 141 15.48 3.79 0.69
C ASP A 141 15.81 3.74 2.18
N TYR A 142 16.63 4.70 2.66
CA TYR A 142 16.92 4.78 4.09
C TYR A 142 15.69 5.16 4.90
N VAL A 143 14.94 6.19 4.50
CA VAL A 143 13.72 6.62 5.22
C VAL A 143 12.65 5.51 5.17
N ALA A 144 12.48 4.83 4.04
CA ALA A 144 11.56 3.70 3.90
C ALA A 144 11.97 2.48 4.74
N SER A 145 13.24 2.33 5.09
CA SER A 145 13.73 1.27 5.98
C SER A 145 13.42 1.52 7.46
N MET A 146 13.00 2.74 7.82
CA MET A 146 12.75 3.11 9.21
C MET A 146 11.46 2.49 9.73
N THR A 147 11.53 1.94 10.94
CA THR A 147 10.30 1.68 11.72
C THR A 147 9.72 3.02 12.23
N ASP A 148 8.40 3.09 12.46
CA ASP A 148 7.74 4.30 12.97
C ASP A 148 8.44 4.88 14.21
N ARG A 149 8.78 4.01 15.16
CA ARG A 149 9.49 4.40 16.40
C ARG A 149 10.86 5.00 16.10
N TYR A 150 11.58 4.44 15.14
CA TYR A 150 12.89 4.95 14.76
C TYR A 150 12.79 6.28 14.02
N ALA A 151 11.85 6.42 13.08
CA ALA A 151 11.60 7.67 12.37
C ALA A 151 11.25 8.82 13.33
N LEU A 152 10.37 8.56 14.30
CA LEU A 152 10.03 9.55 15.34
C LEU A 152 11.24 9.93 16.20
N ALA A 153 12.04 8.96 16.64
CA ALA A 153 13.24 9.24 17.43
C ALA A 153 14.28 10.07 16.66
N ARG A 154 14.49 9.76 15.37
CA ARG A 154 15.36 10.56 14.48
C ARG A 154 14.81 11.97 14.29
N PHE A 155 13.51 12.11 14.08
CA PHE A 155 12.87 13.40 13.95
C PHE A 155 13.04 14.26 15.21
N GLU A 156 12.81 13.67 16.39
CA GLU A 156 13.02 14.34 17.67
C GLU A 156 14.48 14.81 17.84
N GLU A 157 15.45 13.95 17.54
CA GLU A 157 16.87 14.28 17.64
C GLU A 157 17.29 15.43 16.71
N LEU A 158 16.76 15.45 15.48
CA LEU A 158 17.14 16.42 14.45
C LEU A 158 16.43 17.76 14.58
N TYR A 159 15.16 17.76 14.98
CA TYR A 159 14.29 18.93 14.87
C TYR A 159 13.69 19.42 16.19
N VAL A 160 13.76 18.64 17.27
CA VAL A 160 13.24 19.05 18.58
C VAL A 160 14.40 19.46 19.49
N PRO A 161 14.48 20.74 19.92
CA PRO A 161 15.51 21.19 20.83
C PRO A 161 15.44 20.44 22.17
N GLN A 162 16.54 19.85 22.60
CA GLN A 162 16.63 19.30 23.95
C GLN A 162 17.00 20.40 24.94
N PHE A 163 16.05 20.76 25.81
CA PHE A 163 16.35 21.68 26.91
C PHE A 163 17.24 20.98 27.94
N TRP A 164 18.33 21.63 28.31
CA TRP A 164 19.27 21.14 29.31
C TRP A 164 18.56 21.08 30.66
N SER A 165 18.34 19.87 31.19
CA SER A 165 17.98 19.69 32.60
C SER A 165 19.29 19.77 33.39
N GLY A 166 19.55 20.95 33.97
CA GLY A 166 20.66 21.17 34.90
C GLY A 166 20.43 20.54 36.25
#